data_AF-A0AAD9VL80-F1
#
_entry.id   AF-A0AAD9VL80-F1
#
_cell.length_a   1.000
_cell.length_b   1.000
_cell.length_c   1.000
_cell.angle_alpha   90.00
_cell.angle_beta   90.00
_cell.angle_gamma   90.00
#
_symmetry.space_group_name_H-M   'P 1'
#
loop_
_entity.id
_entity.type
_entity.pdbx_description
1 polymer ?
#
loop_
_entity_poly.entity_id
_entity_poly.type
_entity_poly.pdbx_seq_one_letter_code
_entity_poly.pdbx_strand_id
1 'polypeptide(L)'
;MAGMMTLAKEVRTGRDGNTEYLEKRWTVICATQGIENKVGDIKRPAIIDALLTWQTWIKPRTTLRAKFLDYMIQGFAGVSPFALSVLEQIRMVLREYGLKSIYLMEAFITRKNRALELAPVAQQAVDLKAALQEQRALHREKFAYLKLYPLEGADTLNHRNFPDLYYAAVKTAIEEGQLGEKDRYAMSEVQTMLSKAQIENMAGKSVRARSGIDEQTKRNLQRGGVERESGTLIKSWHSRWLSSKSNRIFC
;
A
#
# COMPACT_ATOMS: atom_id res chain seq x y z
N MET A 1 -8.26 -7.68 19.55
CA MET A 1 -7.99 -7.76 18.09
C MET A 1 -8.52 -6.55 17.34
N ALA A 2 -9.85 -6.40 17.19
CA ALA A 2 -10.45 -5.35 16.36
C ALA A 2 -10.01 -3.93 16.75
N GLY A 3 -9.90 -3.62 18.05
CA GLY A 3 -9.35 -2.34 18.51
C GLY A 3 -7.92 -2.06 18.02
N MET A 4 -7.05 -3.06 17.94
CA MET A 4 -5.69 -2.85 17.41
C MET A 4 -5.72 -2.57 15.90
N MET A 5 -6.64 -3.21 15.18
CA MET A 5 -6.82 -2.99 13.74
C MET A 5 -7.33 -1.58 13.42
N THR A 6 -8.04 -0.92 14.35
CA THR A 6 -8.52 0.45 14.14
C THR A 6 -7.41 1.49 14.09
N LEU A 7 -6.17 1.13 14.46
CA LEU A 7 -4.99 1.97 14.20
C LEU A 7 -4.79 2.22 12.70
N ALA A 8 -5.18 1.28 11.84
CA ALA A 8 -5.14 1.38 10.39
C ALA A 8 -6.54 1.53 9.77
N LYS A 9 -7.53 0.79 10.26
CA LYS A 9 -8.87 0.72 9.68
C LYS A 9 -9.90 1.29 10.65
N GLU A 10 -10.02 2.62 10.63
CA GLU A 10 -10.96 3.33 11.51
C GLU A 10 -12.39 2.82 11.31
N VAL A 11 -13.13 2.68 12.42
CA VAL A 11 -14.56 2.38 12.38
C VAL A 11 -15.32 3.71 12.29
N ARG A 12 -16.38 3.73 11.48
CA ARG A 12 -17.26 4.88 11.27
C ARG A 12 -18.72 4.43 11.35
N THR A 13 -19.59 5.32 11.81
CA THR A 13 -21.04 5.12 11.79
C THR A 13 -21.56 5.41 10.37
N GLY A 14 -22.05 4.39 9.65
CA GLY A 14 -22.58 4.53 8.29
C GLY A 14 -22.41 3.30 7.41
N ARG A 15 -22.84 3.38 6.13
CA ARG A 15 -22.72 2.27 5.15
C ARG A 15 -21.27 1.97 4.73
N ASP A 16 -20.35 2.89 4.96
CA ASP A 16 -18.93 2.80 4.55
C ASP A 16 -17.98 2.42 5.69
N GLY A 17 -18.48 1.80 6.77
CA GLY A 17 -17.68 1.41 7.92
C GLY A 17 -16.80 0.18 7.65
N ASN A 18 -15.56 0.18 8.17
CA ASN A 18 -14.65 -0.97 8.12
C ASN A 18 -15.11 -2.19 8.95
N THR A 19 -16.31 -2.16 9.53
CA THR A 19 -16.84 -3.19 10.44
C THR A 19 -16.93 -4.56 9.77
N GLU A 20 -17.43 -4.65 8.54
CA GLU A 20 -17.51 -5.92 7.80
C GLU A 20 -16.12 -6.54 7.58
N TYR A 21 -15.10 -5.71 7.34
CA TYR A 21 -13.73 -6.19 7.20
C TYR A 21 -13.18 -6.76 8.51
N LEU A 22 -13.41 -6.07 9.63
CA LEU A 22 -12.99 -6.53 10.96
C LEU A 22 -13.70 -7.84 11.33
N GLU A 23 -14.99 -7.97 11.02
CA GLU A 23 -15.77 -9.20 11.19
C GLU A 23 -15.21 -10.35 10.35
N LYS A 24 -14.92 -10.12 9.06
CA LYS A 24 -14.33 -11.15 8.19
C LYS A 24 -13.00 -11.69 8.74
N ARG A 25 -12.17 -10.82 9.31
CA ARG A 25 -10.90 -11.23 9.92
C ARG A 25 -11.10 -12.10 11.16
N TRP A 26 -12.12 -11.81 11.97
CA TRP A 26 -12.50 -12.68 13.08
C TRP A 26 -13.01 -14.04 12.59
N THR A 27 -13.88 -14.07 11.57
CA THR A 27 -14.38 -15.31 10.96
C THR A 27 -13.24 -16.21 10.46
N VAL A 28 -12.18 -15.63 9.88
CA VAL A 28 -11.00 -16.39 9.44
C VAL A 28 -10.29 -17.08 10.61
N ILE A 29 -10.15 -16.40 11.76
CA ILE A 29 -9.55 -17.00 12.97
C ILE A 29 -10.40 -18.15 13.46
N CYS A 30 -11.71 -17.93 13.62
CA CYS A 30 -12.65 -18.97 14.03
C CYS A 30 -12.53 -20.22 13.14
N ALA A 31 -12.54 -20.03 11.81
CA ALA A 31 -12.39 -21.13 10.86
C ALA A 31 -11.04 -21.86 10.98
N THR A 32 -9.95 -21.10 11.12
CA THR A 32 -8.59 -21.66 11.19
C THR A 32 -8.35 -22.42 12.50
N GLN A 33 -8.99 -21.99 13.59
CA GLN A 33 -8.83 -22.56 14.92
C GLN A 33 -9.92 -23.59 15.27
N GLY A 34 -10.88 -23.83 14.37
CA GLY A 34 -12.01 -24.74 14.62
C GLY A 34 -12.96 -24.25 15.72
N ILE A 35 -13.04 -22.93 15.93
CA ILE A 35 -13.87 -22.30 16.96
C ILE A 35 -15.17 -21.81 16.33
N GLU A 36 -16.29 -22.02 17.01
CA GLU A 36 -17.59 -21.50 16.57
C GLU A 36 -17.62 -19.96 16.63
N ASN A 37 -18.04 -19.33 15.53
CA ASN A 37 -18.13 -17.87 15.48
C ASN A 37 -19.44 -17.37 16.09
N LYS A 38 -19.40 -17.02 17.39
CA LYS A 38 -20.53 -16.42 18.12
C LYS A 38 -20.68 -14.90 17.92
N VAL A 39 -19.79 -14.24 17.17
CA VAL A 39 -19.88 -12.78 16.98
C VAL A 39 -21.09 -12.38 16.14
N GLY A 40 -21.58 -13.29 15.28
CA GLY A 40 -22.86 -13.11 14.58
C GLY A 40 -24.06 -12.93 15.51
N ASP A 41 -23.98 -13.47 16.73
CA ASP A 41 -25.04 -13.44 17.74
C ASP A 41 -24.96 -12.21 18.66
N ILE A 42 -23.85 -11.47 18.63
CA ILE A 42 -23.65 -10.24 19.43
C ILE A 42 -24.32 -9.06 18.71
N LYS A 43 -25.02 -8.20 19.45
CA LYS A 43 -25.58 -6.95 18.91
C LYS A 43 -24.47 -6.09 18.30
N ARG A 44 -24.39 -6.08 16.97
CA ARG A 44 -23.43 -5.28 16.16
C ARG A 44 -23.24 -3.83 16.65
N PRO A 45 -24.30 -3.08 17.06
CA PRO A 45 -24.13 -1.71 17.54
C PRO A 45 -23.21 -1.59 18.76
N ALA A 46 -23.32 -2.50 19.75
CA ALA A 46 -22.52 -2.41 20.98
C ALA A 46 -21.02 -2.64 20.72
N ILE A 47 -20.68 -3.53 19.77
CA ILE A 47 -19.28 -3.74 19.35
C ILE A 47 -18.74 -2.48 18.66
N ILE A 48 -19.54 -1.87 17.78
CA ILE A 48 -19.15 -0.64 17.08
C ILE A 48 -18.91 0.49 18.07
N ASP A 49 -19.80 0.69 19.05
CA ASP A 49 -19.67 1.74 20.06
C ASP A 49 -18.41 1.54 20.93
N ALA A 50 -18.12 0.29 21.32
CA ALA A 50 -16.90 -0.04 22.03
C ALA A 50 -15.64 0.25 21.19
N LEU A 51 -15.67 -0.04 19.88
CA LEU A 51 -14.57 0.26 18.97
C LEU A 51 -14.38 1.76 18.73
N LEU A 52 -15.46 2.52 18.63
CA LEU A 52 -15.43 3.99 18.51
C LEU A 52 -14.87 4.63 19.79
N THR A 53 -15.27 4.13 20.95
CA THR A 53 -14.76 4.55 22.26
C THR A 53 -13.25 4.27 22.35
N TRP A 54 -12.84 3.05 22.02
CA TRP A 54 -11.43 2.66 21.97
C TRP A 54 -10.62 3.55 21.01
N GLN A 55 -11.11 3.76 19.78
CA GLN A 55 -10.45 4.56 18.75
C GLN A 55 -10.23 6.00 19.24
N THR A 56 -11.27 6.61 19.79
CA THR A 56 -11.21 7.98 20.34
C THR A 56 -10.20 8.07 21.48
N TRP A 57 -10.16 7.05 22.33
CA TRP A 57 -9.21 6.98 23.44
C TRP A 57 -7.77 6.75 22.96
N ILE A 58 -7.51 5.86 22.00
CA ILE A 58 -6.13 5.52 21.61
C ILE A 58 -5.49 6.57 20.68
N LYS A 59 -6.28 7.28 19.87
CA LYS A 59 -5.81 8.24 18.86
C LYS A 59 -4.85 9.32 19.38
N PRO A 60 -5.10 10.02 20.50
CA PRO A 60 -4.16 11.02 21.02
C PRO A 60 -2.91 10.41 21.68
N ARG A 61 -2.87 9.11 21.97
CA ARG A 61 -1.81 8.45 22.75
C ARG A 61 -0.70 7.92 21.84
N THR A 62 0.02 8.82 21.17
CA THR A 62 1.13 8.52 20.23
C THR A 62 2.15 7.51 20.78
N THR A 63 2.64 7.72 22.00
CA THR A 63 3.62 6.82 22.65
C THR A 63 3.08 5.41 22.86
N LEU A 64 1.82 5.28 23.27
CA LEU A 64 1.20 3.97 23.48
C LEU A 64 0.99 3.24 22.15
N ARG A 65 0.55 3.96 21.11
CA ARG A 65 0.43 3.41 19.75
C ARG A 65 1.78 2.92 19.23
N ALA A 66 2.85 3.69 19.42
CA ALA A 66 4.20 3.29 19.03
C ALA A 66 4.65 2.01 19.75
N LYS A 67 4.43 1.91 21.07
CA LYS A 67 4.73 0.69 21.84
C LYS A 67 3.97 -0.53 21.32
N PHE A 68 2.69 -0.37 21.01
CA PHE A 68 1.89 -1.45 20.43
C PHE A 68 2.45 -1.95 19.10
N LEU A 69 2.86 -1.03 18.23
CA LEU A 69 3.48 -1.39 16.96
C LEU A 69 4.86 -2.03 17.16
N ASP A 70 5.65 -1.59 18.15
CA ASP A 70 6.96 -2.17 18.45
C ASP A 70 6.80 -3.64 18.86
N TYR A 71 5.78 -3.98 19.67
CA TYR A 71 5.44 -5.37 19.98
C TYR A 71 5.01 -6.18 18.75
N MET A 72 4.27 -5.57 17.81
CA MET A 72 3.88 -6.26 16.57
C MET A 72 5.08 -6.59 15.68
N ILE A 73 6.13 -5.75 15.72
CA ILE A 73 7.38 -5.92 14.96
C ILE A 73 8.26 -6.98 15.64
N GLN A 74 8.58 -6.80 16.91
CA GLN A 74 9.49 -7.68 17.67
C GLN A 74 8.91 -9.10 17.83
N GLY A 75 7.60 -9.25 17.73
CA GLY A 75 6.92 -10.50 17.95
C GLY A 75 6.76 -10.81 19.43
N PHE A 76 6.11 -11.93 19.71
CA PHE A 76 5.77 -12.34 21.07
C PHE A 76 6.36 -13.73 21.31
N ALA A 77 7.21 -13.86 22.33
CA ALA A 77 7.71 -15.15 22.78
C ALA A 77 6.73 -15.78 23.76
N GLY A 78 6.57 -17.12 23.71
CA GLY A 78 5.74 -17.86 24.67
C GLY A 78 4.22 -17.64 24.57
N VAL A 79 3.73 -17.04 23.48
CA VAL A 79 2.28 -16.91 23.24
C VAL A 79 1.67 -18.21 22.74
N SER A 80 0.42 -18.47 23.12
CA SER A 80 -0.34 -19.63 22.64
C SER A 80 -0.54 -19.58 21.11
N PRO A 81 -0.70 -20.74 20.45
CA PRO A 81 -0.99 -20.80 19.00
C PRO A 81 -2.22 -19.96 18.61
N PHE A 82 -3.25 -19.96 19.45
CA PHE A 82 -4.44 -19.12 19.26
C PHE A 82 -4.09 -17.63 19.26
N ALA A 83 -3.37 -17.16 20.28
CA ALA A 83 -2.98 -15.76 20.37
C ALA A 83 -2.07 -15.35 19.19
N LEU A 84 -1.18 -16.24 18.76
CA LEU A 84 -0.35 -16.02 17.56
C LEU A 84 -1.21 -15.81 16.31
N SER A 85 -2.24 -16.65 16.09
CA SER A 85 -3.15 -16.48 14.95
C SER A 85 -3.89 -15.13 14.96
N VAL A 86 -4.28 -14.65 16.14
CA VAL A 86 -4.90 -13.33 16.32
C VAL A 86 -3.91 -12.22 15.95
N LEU A 87 -2.68 -12.31 16.45
CA LEU A 87 -1.62 -11.35 16.20
C LEU A 87 -1.23 -11.30 14.72
N GLU A 88 -1.19 -12.44 14.03
CA GLU A 88 -0.91 -12.49 12.59
C GLU A 88 -1.98 -11.76 11.77
N GLN A 89 -3.26 -11.93 12.10
CA GLN A 89 -4.33 -11.17 11.45
C GLN A 89 -4.18 -9.67 11.71
N ILE A 90 -3.84 -9.25 12.94
CA ILE A 90 -3.58 -7.84 13.26
C ILE A 90 -2.40 -7.33 12.42
N ARG A 91 -1.29 -8.07 12.41
CA ARG A 91 -0.08 -7.72 11.64
C ARG A 91 -0.39 -7.55 10.16
N MET A 92 -1.20 -8.43 9.59
CA MET A 92 -1.63 -8.35 8.18
C MET A 92 -2.40 -7.07 7.86
N VAL A 93 -3.16 -6.52 8.82
CA VAL A 93 -3.92 -5.28 8.63
C VAL A 93 -3.05 -4.03 8.80
N LEU A 94 -2.12 -4.06 9.76
CA LEU A 94 -1.27 -2.92 10.08
C LEU A 94 -0.08 -2.78 9.12
N ARG A 95 0.50 -3.91 8.72
CA ARG A 95 1.65 -3.96 7.82
C ARG A 95 1.26 -3.38 6.46
N GLU A 96 2.10 -2.50 5.96
CA GLU A 96 2.02 -1.83 4.67
C GLU A 96 0.77 -0.96 4.48
N TYR A 97 0.06 -0.66 5.57
CA TYR A 97 -1.10 0.21 5.55
C TYR A 97 -0.74 1.58 4.98
N GLY A 98 -1.57 2.08 4.05
CA GLY A 98 -1.39 3.39 3.43
C GLY A 98 -0.16 3.52 2.51
N LEU A 99 0.56 2.43 2.23
CA LEU A 99 1.72 2.42 1.32
C LEU A 99 1.37 1.97 -0.10
N LYS A 100 0.09 1.76 -0.40
CA LYS A 100 -0.36 1.20 -1.68
C LYS A 100 0.08 2.03 -2.89
N SER A 101 -0.01 3.36 -2.81
CA SER A 101 0.43 4.24 -3.90
C SER A 101 1.93 4.13 -4.18
N ILE A 102 2.73 3.98 -3.11
CA ILE A 102 4.18 3.83 -3.20
C ILE A 102 4.52 2.52 -3.91
N TYR A 103 3.93 1.41 -3.46
CA TYR A 103 4.15 0.10 -4.09
C TYR A 103 3.66 0.04 -5.54
N LEU A 104 2.59 0.77 -5.85
CA LEU A 104 2.09 0.86 -7.21
C LEU A 104 3.11 1.54 -8.14
N MET A 105 3.68 2.66 -7.69
CA MET A 105 4.73 3.35 -8.44
C MET A 105 6.02 2.53 -8.53
N GLU A 106 6.45 1.85 -7.45
CA GLU A 106 7.61 0.96 -7.46
C GLU A 106 7.44 -0.22 -8.45
N ALA A 107 6.25 -0.83 -8.46
CA ALA A 107 5.91 -1.88 -9.40
C ALA A 107 5.89 -1.38 -10.86
N PHE A 108 5.36 -0.18 -11.09
CA PHE A 108 5.35 0.46 -12.40
C PHE A 108 6.77 0.69 -12.94
N ILE A 109 7.69 1.19 -12.12
CA ILE A 109 9.10 1.37 -12.47
C ILE A 109 9.72 0.02 -12.87
N THR A 110 9.49 -1.02 -12.06
CA THR A 110 10.05 -2.36 -12.27
C THR A 110 9.57 -3.01 -13.57
N ARG A 111 8.34 -2.71 -14.00
CA ARG A 111 7.73 -3.26 -15.23
C ARG A 111 8.20 -2.60 -16.52
N LYS A 112 9.08 -1.58 -16.45
CA LYS A 112 9.67 -0.92 -17.63
C LYS A 112 8.59 -0.41 -18.61
N ASN A 113 7.59 0.30 -18.09
CA ASN A 113 6.51 0.88 -18.88
C ASN A 113 7.00 2.07 -19.73
N ARG A 114 6.42 2.26 -20.91
CA ARG A 114 6.84 3.28 -21.88
C ARG A 114 6.66 4.71 -21.37
N ALA A 115 5.74 4.98 -20.44
CA ALA A 115 5.65 6.32 -19.85
C ALA A 115 6.92 6.72 -19.07
N LEU A 116 7.79 5.77 -18.69
CA LEU A 116 9.12 6.07 -18.14
C LEU A 116 10.05 6.76 -19.15
N GLU A 117 9.74 6.73 -20.45
CA GLU A 117 10.49 7.49 -21.47
C GLU A 117 10.19 9.01 -21.41
N LEU A 118 9.17 9.42 -20.65
CA LEU A 118 8.85 10.84 -20.46
C LEU A 118 9.76 11.40 -19.35
N ALA A 119 10.52 12.46 -19.66
CA ALA A 119 11.55 12.99 -18.76
C ALA A 119 11.05 13.28 -17.32
N PRO A 120 9.88 13.92 -17.10
CA PRO A 120 9.34 14.11 -15.75
C PRO A 120 9.03 12.81 -14.99
N VAL A 121 8.49 11.81 -15.69
CA VAL A 121 8.18 10.49 -15.12
C VAL A 121 9.48 9.75 -14.78
N ALA A 122 10.49 9.82 -15.65
CA ALA A 122 11.81 9.22 -15.43
C ALA A 122 12.52 9.82 -14.22
N GLN A 123 12.49 11.15 -14.09
CA GLN A 123 13.11 11.84 -12.95
C GLN A 123 12.42 11.45 -11.63
N GLN A 124 11.08 11.53 -11.59
CA GLN A 124 10.31 11.13 -10.40
C GLN A 124 10.52 9.65 -10.04
N ALA A 125 10.76 8.78 -11.01
CA ALA A 125 11.09 7.37 -10.75
C ALA A 125 12.45 7.21 -10.05
N VAL A 126 13.47 7.97 -10.47
CA VAL A 126 14.78 7.99 -9.81
C VAL A 126 14.65 8.53 -8.38
N ASP A 127 13.94 9.64 -8.22
CA ASP A 127 13.76 10.32 -6.94
C ASP A 127 13.00 9.42 -5.95
N LEU A 128 11.90 8.77 -6.40
CA LEU A 128 11.16 7.82 -5.58
C LEU A 128 12.04 6.62 -5.17
N LYS A 129 12.85 6.08 -6.09
CA LYS A 129 13.72 4.94 -5.80
C LYS A 129 14.78 5.29 -4.76
N ALA A 130 15.40 6.47 -4.87
CA ALA A 130 16.35 6.98 -3.89
C ALA A 130 15.69 7.17 -2.51
N ALA A 131 14.55 7.85 -2.47
CA ALA A 131 13.79 8.06 -1.23
C ALA A 131 13.35 6.72 -0.60
N LEU A 132 12.93 5.73 -1.40
CA LEU A 132 12.56 4.41 -0.89
C LEU A 132 13.75 3.67 -0.28
N GLN A 133 14.91 3.72 -0.94
CA GLN A 133 16.13 3.10 -0.43
C GLN A 133 16.57 3.73 0.89
N GLU A 134 16.58 5.06 0.96
CA GLU A 134 16.91 5.81 2.17
C GLU A 134 15.96 5.46 3.32
N GLN A 135 14.64 5.54 3.09
CA GLN A 135 13.64 5.27 4.12
C GLN A 135 13.66 3.80 4.58
N ARG A 136 13.90 2.84 3.68
CA ARG A 136 14.06 1.42 4.05
C ARG A 136 15.33 1.19 4.86
N ALA A 137 16.44 1.85 4.52
CA ALA A 137 17.69 1.74 5.26
C ALA A 137 17.58 2.35 6.67
N LEU A 138 16.94 3.53 6.76
CA LEU A 138 16.75 4.27 8.01
C LEU A 138 15.81 3.54 8.97
N HIS A 139 14.65 3.10 8.49
CA HIS A 139 13.58 2.59 9.35
C HIS A 139 13.51 1.06 9.43
N ARG A 140 14.22 0.34 8.55
CA ARG A 140 14.30 -1.13 8.53
C ARG A 140 12.92 -1.79 8.63
N GLU A 141 12.68 -2.61 9.65
CA GLU A 141 11.40 -3.31 9.87
C GLU A 141 10.23 -2.36 10.15
N LYS A 142 10.50 -1.16 10.70
CA LYS A 142 9.48 -0.14 10.95
C LYS A 142 8.97 0.51 9.67
N PHE A 143 9.72 0.40 8.56
CA PHE A 143 9.29 0.93 7.26
C PHE A 143 7.92 0.38 6.83
N ALA A 144 7.66 -0.90 7.11
CA ALA A 144 6.38 -1.49 6.76
C ALA A 144 5.19 -0.89 7.54
N TYR A 145 5.45 -0.07 8.56
CA TYR A 145 4.42 0.60 9.38
C TYR A 145 4.52 2.13 9.28
N LEU A 146 5.17 2.64 8.23
CA LEU A 146 5.50 4.05 8.04
C LEU A 146 4.32 5.03 8.14
N LYS A 147 3.09 4.63 7.77
CA LYS A 147 1.89 5.49 7.92
C LYS A 147 1.25 5.43 9.30
N LEU A 148 1.63 4.45 10.11
CA LEU A 148 1.11 4.26 11.47
C LEU A 148 2.07 4.80 12.53
N TYR A 149 3.36 4.86 12.22
CA TYR A 149 4.36 5.58 12.99
C TYR A 149 4.58 6.99 12.43
N PRO A 150 4.72 8.02 13.30
CA PRO A 150 5.23 9.31 12.87
C PRO A 150 6.76 9.23 12.71
N LEU A 151 7.25 8.49 11.70
CA LEU A 151 8.68 8.41 11.43
C LEU A 151 9.14 9.63 10.63
N GLU A 152 10.35 10.09 10.93
CA GLU A 152 10.98 11.18 10.19
C GLU A 152 11.13 10.84 8.70
N GLY A 153 10.84 11.82 7.84
CA GLY A 153 10.94 11.67 6.39
C GLY A 153 9.81 10.86 5.75
N ALA A 154 8.82 10.37 6.50
CA ALA A 154 7.69 9.60 5.94
C ALA A 154 6.89 10.36 4.86
N ASP A 155 6.86 11.69 4.93
CA ASP A 155 6.16 12.54 3.97
C ASP A 155 6.87 12.66 2.62
N THR A 156 8.17 12.33 2.56
CA THR A 156 8.94 12.32 1.30
C THR A 156 8.36 11.31 0.29
N LEU A 157 7.76 10.22 0.79
CA LEU A 157 7.14 9.17 -0.03
C LEU A 157 5.66 9.45 -0.38
N ASN A 158 5.16 10.65 -0.11
CA ASN A 158 3.79 11.01 -0.51
C ASN A 158 3.68 11.01 -2.05
N HIS A 159 2.63 10.38 -2.58
CA HIS A 159 2.37 10.34 -4.03
C HIS A 159 2.24 11.73 -4.65
N ARG A 160 1.86 12.75 -3.86
CA ARG A 160 1.81 14.15 -4.29
C ARG A 160 3.19 14.71 -4.69
N ASN A 161 4.27 14.13 -4.19
CA ASN A 161 5.64 14.52 -4.57
C ASN A 161 6.08 13.88 -5.91
N PHE A 162 5.32 12.90 -6.41
CA PHE A 162 5.60 12.18 -7.66
C PHE A 162 4.36 12.15 -8.56
N PRO A 163 3.80 13.32 -8.93
CA PRO A 163 2.46 13.40 -9.52
C PRO A 163 2.36 12.72 -10.90
N ASP A 164 3.34 12.90 -11.78
CA ASP A 164 3.35 12.33 -13.13
C ASP A 164 3.56 10.81 -13.09
N LEU A 165 4.48 10.35 -12.24
CA LEU A 165 4.73 8.93 -11.99
C LEU A 165 3.51 8.24 -11.38
N TYR A 166 2.88 8.86 -10.38
CA TYR A 166 1.68 8.33 -9.75
C TYR A 166 0.53 8.20 -10.76
N TYR A 167 0.29 9.23 -11.56
CA TYR A 167 -0.74 9.19 -12.60
C TYR A 167 -0.47 8.06 -13.62
N ALA A 168 0.76 7.94 -14.12
CA ALA A 168 1.15 6.89 -15.06
C ALA A 168 0.97 5.48 -14.46
N ALA A 169 1.36 5.30 -13.20
CA ALA A 169 1.24 4.03 -12.48
C ALA A 169 -0.23 3.62 -12.26
N VAL A 170 -1.07 4.55 -11.79
CA VAL A 170 -2.51 4.30 -11.58
C VAL A 170 -3.20 4.00 -12.90
N LYS A 171 -2.95 4.80 -13.96
CA LYS A 171 -3.54 4.57 -15.27
C LYS A 171 -3.24 3.18 -15.80
N THR A 172 -1.96 2.79 -15.78
CA THR A 172 -1.51 1.47 -16.22
C THR A 172 -2.17 0.36 -15.42
N ALA A 173 -2.24 0.49 -14.10
CA ALA A 173 -2.83 -0.53 -13.25
C ALA A 173 -4.37 -0.63 -13.38
N ILE A 174 -5.05 0.46 -13.75
CA ILE A 174 -6.48 0.43 -14.15
C ILE A 174 -6.64 -0.34 -15.46
N GLU A 175 -5.81 -0.08 -16.46
CA GLU A 175 -5.87 -0.74 -17.77
C GLU A 175 -5.58 -2.25 -17.67
N GLU A 176 -4.66 -2.62 -16.78
CA GLU A 176 -4.32 -4.02 -16.49
C GLU A 176 -5.33 -4.73 -15.55
N GLY A 177 -6.38 -4.03 -15.09
CA GLY A 177 -7.39 -4.58 -14.18
C GLY A 177 -6.84 -4.96 -12.79
N GLN A 178 -5.72 -4.37 -12.38
CA GLN A 178 -5.06 -4.64 -11.09
C GLN A 178 -5.61 -3.75 -9.97
N LEU A 179 -6.21 -2.63 -10.34
CA LEU A 179 -6.96 -1.78 -9.43
C LEU A 179 -8.44 -2.16 -9.54
N GLY A 180 -9.12 -2.21 -8.39
CA GLY A 180 -10.56 -2.42 -8.31
C GLY A 180 -11.33 -1.20 -8.83
N GLU A 181 -12.36 -0.76 -8.09
CA GLU A 181 -13.13 0.44 -8.45
C GLU A 181 -12.23 1.64 -8.76
N LYS A 182 -12.31 2.13 -10.01
CA LYS A 182 -11.45 3.18 -10.58
C LYS A 182 -11.53 4.48 -9.77
N ASP A 183 -12.67 4.72 -9.12
CA ASP A 183 -12.99 5.96 -8.41
C ASP A 183 -12.26 6.11 -7.05
N ARG A 184 -11.56 5.07 -6.57
CA ARG A 184 -10.83 5.12 -5.30
C ARG A 184 -9.44 5.74 -5.39
N TYR A 185 -8.94 6.00 -6.59
CA TYR A 185 -7.66 6.66 -6.79
C TYR A 185 -7.92 8.07 -7.32
N ALA A 186 -7.63 9.07 -6.48
CA ALA A 186 -7.80 10.49 -6.82
C ALA A 186 -6.77 10.94 -7.88
N MET A 187 -6.95 10.52 -9.13
CA MET A 187 -6.15 10.97 -10.28
C MET A 187 -6.55 12.38 -10.74
N SER A 188 -7.75 12.84 -10.40
CA SER A 188 -8.27 14.16 -10.76
C SER A 188 -7.56 15.28 -9.99
N GLU A 189 -7.24 15.05 -8.71
CA GLU A 189 -6.69 16.05 -7.78
C GLU A 189 -5.16 16.27 -7.92
N VAL A 190 -4.47 15.41 -8.64
CA VAL A 190 -3.01 15.47 -8.78
C VAL A 190 -2.64 16.35 -9.97
N GLN A 191 -1.94 17.46 -9.69
CA GLN A 191 -1.44 18.38 -10.72
C GLN A 191 -0.13 17.82 -11.31
N THR A 192 -0.21 17.31 -12.54
CA THR A 192 0.92 16.77 -13.29
C THR A 192 1.67 17.88 -14.04
N MET A 193 2.98 17.72 -14.24
CA MET A 193 3.75 18.64 -15.09
C MET A 193 3.45 18.40 -16.58
N LEU A 194 3.20 17.15 -16.96
CA LEU A 194 2.76 16.79 -18.30
C LEU A 194 1.25 16.86 -18.42
N SER A 195 0.75 17.05 -19.65
CA SER A 195 -0.67 16.88 -19.89
C SER A 195 -1.07 15.42 -19.65
N LYS A 196 -2.25 15.20 -19.04
CA LYS A 196 -2.77 13.86 -18.77
C LYS A 196 -2.84 13.01 -20.05
N ALA A 197 -3.24 13.63 -21.17
CA ALA A 197 -3.29 12.98 -22.48
C ALA A 197 -1.92 12.44 -22.97
N GLN A 198 -0.82 13.15 -22.68
CA GLN A 198 0.53 12.68 -23.02
C GLN A 198 0.91 11.44 -22.22
N ILE A 199 0.59 11.41 -20.92
CA ILE A 199 0.85 10.25 -20.07
C ILE A 199 0.00 9.06 -20.51
N GLU A 200 -1.28 9.27 -20.80
CA GLU A 200 -2.20 8.21 -21.23
C GLU A 200 -1.82 7.57 -22.55
N ASN A 201 -1.30 8.34 -23.50
CA ASN A 201 -0.82 7.81 -24.77
C ASN A 201 0.36 6.84 -24.63
N MET A 202 1.07 6.88 -23.51
CA MET A 202 2.30 6.13 -23.23
C MET A 202 2.11 5.06 -22.14
N ALA A 203 1.20 5.29 -21.20
CA ALA A 203 0.80 4.33 -20.17
C ALA A 203 0.28 3.02 -20.80
N GLY A 204 0.41 1.90 -20.07
CA GLY A 204 0.01 0.58 -20.56
C GLY A 204 0.86 -0.03 -21.70
N LYS A 205 1.74 0.74 -22.35
CA LYS A 205 2.62 0.24 -23.43
C LYS A 205 3.96 -0.22 -22.86
N SER A 206 4.50 -1.34 -23.35
CA SER A 206 5.86 -1.76 -23.04
C SER A 206 6.89 -0.91 -23.80
N VAL A 207 8.04 -0.64 -23.18
CA VAL A 207 9.17 0.00 -23.85
C VAL A 207 9.62 -0.88 -25.02
N ARG A 208 9.29 -0.50 -26.25
CA ARG A 208 9.91 -1.05 -27.46
C ARG A 208 11.01 -0.12 -27.88
N ALA A 209 12.19 -0.66 -28.17
CA ALA A 209 13.35 0.10 -28.62
C ALA A 209 12.99 1.01 -29.81
N ARG A 210 12.85 2.31 -29.55
CA ARG A 210 12.90 3.37 -30.57
C ARG A 210 13.76 4.52 -30.08
N SER A 211 14.39 5.18 -31.06
CA SER A 211 15.21 6.37 -30.98
C SER A 211 14.36 7.61 -30.73
N GLY A 212 14.84 8.56 -29.92
CA GLY A 212 14.15 9.83 -29.64
C GLY A 212 14.17 10.30 -28.18
N ILE A 213 14.73 9.51 -27.25
CA ILE A 213 14.86 9.89 -25.83
C ILE A 213 16.15 10.71 -25.65
N ASP A 214 16.09 11.81 -24.89
CA ASP A 214 17.26 12.63 -24.56
C ASP A 214 18.24 11.90 -23.62
N GLU A 215 19.50 12.34 -23.60
CA GLU A 215 20.56 11.69 -22.83
C GLU A 215 20.34 11.70 -21.31
N GLN A 216 19.68 12.73 -20.77
CA GLN A 216 19.41 12.81 -19.34
C GLN A 216 18.34 11.78 -18.95
N THR A 217 17.29 11.65 -19.75
CA THR A 217 16.25 10.63 -19.55
C THR A 217 16.83 9.21 -19.68
N LYS A 218 17.76 8.96 -20.62
CA LYS A 218 18.47 7.68 -20.69
C LYS A 218 19.26 7.36 -19.42
N ARG A 219 20.00 8.34 -18.89
CA ARG A 219 20.73 8.19 -17.61
C ARG A 219 19.78 7.92 -16.45
N ASN A 220 18.63 8.59 -16.41
CA ASN A 220 17.61 8.38 -15.39
C ASN A 220 17.00 6.97 -15.49
N LEU A 221 16.71 6.48 -16.69
CA LEU A 221 16.24 5.10 -16.91
C LEU A 221 17.26 4.07 -16.41
N GLN A 222 18.55 4.27 -16.70
CA GLN A 222 19.63 3.40 -16.20
C GLN A 222 19.70 3.42 -14.68
N ARG A 223 19.72 4.60 -14.04
CA ARG A 223 19.69 4.74 -12.57
C ARG A 223 18.43 4.13 -11.94
N GLY A 224 17.30 4.24 -12.64
CA GLY A 224 16.04 3.60 -12.30
C GLY A 224 16.08 2.07 -12.33
N GLY A 225 17.07 1.46 -12.97
CA GLY A 225 17.16 -0.01 -13.17
C GLY A 225 16.37 -0.50 -14.39
N VAL A 226 16.04 0.41 -15.32
CA VAL A 226 15.40 0.08 -16.59
C VAL A 226 16.49 -0.20 -17.63
N GLU A 227 17.15 -1.36 -17.51
CA GLU A 227 18.09 -1.81 -18.55
C GLU A 227 17.33 -2.28 -19.80
N ARG A 228 17.76 -1.83 -20.98
CA ARG A 228 17.32 -2.38 -22.27
C ARG A 228 18.08 -3.68 -22.50
N GLU A 229 17.46 -4.83 -22.26
CA GLU A 229 18.03 -6.12 -22.67
C GLU A 229 17.04 -6.96 -23.46
N SER A 230 17.58 -7.49 -24.56
CA SER A 230 17.02 -8.50 -25.43
C SER A 230 16.72 -9.77 -24.63
N GLY A 231 15.45 -9.94 -24.29
CA GLY A 231 14.85 -11.23 -23.94
C GLY A 231 15.55 -12.05 -22.86
N THR A 232 15.27 -11.81 -21.58
CA THR A 232 15.01 -12.89 -20.60
C THR A 232 14.19 -12.36 -19.42
N LEU A 233 13.16 -13.10 -19.02
CA LEU A 233 12.24 -12.78 -17.93
C LEU A 233 12.94 -12.94 -16.57
N ILE A 234 13.17 -11.85 -15.84
CA ILE A 234 13.55 -11.89 -14.42
C ILE A 234 12.27 -12.01 -13.58
N LYS A 235 12.13 -13.12 -12.83
CA LYS A 235 11.06 -13.32 -11.85
C LYS A 235 11.29 -12.38 -10.65
N SER A 236 10.44 -11.35 -10.50
CA SER A 236 10.45 -10.50 -9.31
C SER A 236 9.59 -11.09 -8.18
N TRP A 237 10.06 -10.93 -6.94
CA TRP A 237 9.58 -11.59 -5.72
C TRP A 237 8.28 -11.00 -5.12
N HIS A 238 7.47 -10.24 -5.86
CA HIS A 238 6.29 -9.55 -5.30
C HIS A 238 4.95 -9.95 -5.97
N SER A 239 4.79 -11.24 -6.26
CA SER A 239 3.55 -11.79 -6.83
C SER A 239 2.45 -12.13 -5.81
N ARG A 240 2.62 -11.80 -4.52
CA ARG A 240 1.67 -12.27 -3.49
C ARG A 240 0.45 -11.36 -3.28
N TRP A 241 0.43 -10.16 -3.86
CA TRP A 241 -0.67 -9.19 -3.67
C TRP A 241 -1.68 -9.16 -4.83
N LEU A 242 -1.26 -9.52 -6.04
CA LEU A 242 -2.15 -9.49 -7.23
C LEU A 242 -3.02 -10.75 -7.39
N SER A 243 -2.80 -11.79 -6.58
CA SER A 243 -3.54 -13.06 -6.66
C SER A 243 -4.75 -13.15 -5.74
N SER A 244 -5.01 -12.17 -4.85
CA SER A 244 -6.23 -12.18 -4.04
C SER A 244 -7.40 -11.60 -4.84
N LYS A 245 -7.90 -12.37 -5.82
CA LYS A 245 -9.29 -12.26 -6.28
C LYS A 245 -10.19 -12.60 -5.09
N SER A 246 -10.45 -11.62 -4.21
CA SER A 246 -11.56 -11.56 -3.25
C SER A 246 -11.26 -10.49 -2.19
N ASN A 247 -11.71 -9.26 -2.42
CA ASN A 247 -12.73 -8.68 -1.55
C ASN A 247 -13.15 -7.31 -2.07
N ARG A 248 -14.46 -7.22 -2.30
CA ARG A 248 -15.20 -6.01 -2.62
C ARG A 248 -15.12 -5.01 -1.45
N ILE A 249 -15.31 -3.74 -1.81
CA ILE A 249 -15.63 -2.60 -0.94
C ILE A 249 -14.41 -2.08 -0.11
N PHE A 250 -14.48 -0.85 0.42
CA PHE A 250 -13.47 -0.05 1.15
C PHE A 250 -12.81 1.13 0.40
N CYS A 251 -13.57 2.22 0.41
CA CYS A 251 -13.11 3.60 0.58
C CYS A 251 -12.14 3.76 1.76
#